data_AF-A0A1F9Z2G9-F1
#
_entry.id   AF-A0A1F9Z2G9-F1
#
_cell.length_a   1.000
_cell.length_b   1.000
_cell.length_c   1.000
_cell.angle_alpha   90.00
_cell.angle_beta   90.00
_cell.angle_gamma   90.00
#
_symmetry.space_group_name_H-M   'P 1'
#
loop_
_entity.id
_entity.type
_entity.pdbx_description
1 polymer ?
#
loop_
_entity_poly.entity_id
_entity_poly.type
_entity_poly.pdbx_seq_one_letter_code
_entity_poly.pdbx_strand_id
1 'polypeptide(L)'
;MKELKNIIIYKSADGQTKIDVPFDSETVWLSEKQMAELFDTTKQNISLNLKNIFDANELKEKSVVKEYLTTSSDGKKYETQCYNLDAIISIGYRVNSVRGTQFRIWATQKLREYMVKGFVLDDERLKNGSRFGKDYFDHLFQRIRLLPNFLGK
;
A
#
# COMPACT_ATOMS: atom_id res chain seq x y z
N MET A 1 20.24 -10.58 2.89
CA MET A 1 19.64 -9.41 2.21
C MET A 1 18.17 -9.74 1.98
N LYS A 2 17.21 -9.07 2.63
CA LYS A 2 15.79 -9.26 2.31
C LYS A 2 15.55 -8.66 0.92
N GLU A 3 15.06 -9.45 -0.03
CA GLU A 3 14.65 -8.93 -1.34
C GLU A 3 13.58 -7.85 -1.15
N LEU A 4 13.87 -6.63 -1.61
CA LEU A 4 12.89 -5.55 -1.68
C LEU A 4 11.92 -5.86 -2.82
N LYS A 5 10.70 -6.29 -2.48
CA LYS A 5 9.63 -6.52 -3.45
C LYS A 5 8.83 -5.22 -3.66
N ASN A 6 9.29 -4.35 -4.56
CA ASN A 6 8.69 -3.05 -4.98
C ASN A 6 7.20 -3.06 -5.43
N ILE A 7 6.21 -2.87 -4.57
CA ILE A 7 4.78 -2.90 -4.99
C ILE A 7 4.32 -1.54 -5.52
N ILE A 8 3.58 -1.53 -6.64
CA ILE A 8 2.85 -0.33 -7.09
C ILE A 8 1.60 -0.21 -6.21
N ILE A 9 1.53 0.81 -5.36
CA ILE A 9 0.37 1.04 -4.48
C ILE A 9 -0.84 1.54 -5.28
N TYR A 10 -0.61 2.45 -6.21
CA TYR A 10 -1.65 3.07 -7.02
C TYR A 10 -1.03 3.64 -8.29
N LYS A 11 -1.68 3.45 -9.43
CA LYS A 11 -1.30 4.05 -10.70
C LYS A 11 -2.31 5.14 -11.04
N SER A 12 -1.85 6.39 -11.11
CA SER A 12 -2.69 7.49 -11.58
C SER A 12 -3.13 7.30 -13.02
N ALA A 13 -4.25 7.92 -13.41
CA ALA A 13 -4.82 7.77 -14.76
C ALA A 13 -3.84 8.20 -15.87
N ASP A 14 -2.87 9.06 -15.54
CA ASP A 14 -1.75 9.48 -16.39
C ASP A 14 -0.55 8.52 -16.37
N GLY A 15 -0.59 7.45 -15.57
CA GLY A 15 0.46 6.46 -15.42
C GLY A 15 1.70 6.93 -14.65
N GLN A 16 1.71 8.14 -14.07
CA GLN A 16 2.94 8.81 -13.63
C GLN A 16 3.43 8.40 -12.24
N THR A 17 2.56 7.91 -11.36
CA THR A 17 2.99 7.60 -9.99
C THR A 17 3.27 6.11 -9.84
N LYS A 18 4.55 5.74 -9.84
CA LYS A 18 5.03 4.43 -9.42
C LYS A 18 5.96 4.63 -8.23
N ILE A 19 5.50 4.24 -7.04
CA ILE A 19 6.37 4.24 -5.86
C ILE A 19 6.79 2.81 -5.61
N ASP A 20 8.10 2.60 -5.61
CA ASP A 20 8.70 1.33 -5.23
C ASP A 20 8.77 1.28 -3.71
N VAL A 21 8.00 0.36 -3.11
CA VAL A 21 7.91 0.24 -1.66
C VAL A 21 8.46 -1.09 -1.17
N PRO A 22 9.18 -1.09 -0.03
CA PRO A 22 9.50 -2.34 0.66
C PRO A 22 8.19 -3.02 1.06
N PHE A 23 7.96 -4.22 0.51
CA PHE A 23 6.96 -5.14 1.04
C PHE A 23 7.62 -5.99 2.12
N ASP A 24 7.28 -5.72 3.38
CA ASP A 24 7.82 -6.41 4.54
C ASP A 24 6.67 -6.77 5.47
N SER A 25 6.63 -8.05 5.90
CA SER A 25 5.64 -8.56 6.85
C SER A 25 4.19 -8.32 6.39
N GLU A 26 3.90 -8.67 5.13
CA GLU A 26 2.55 -8.64 4.52
C GLU A 26 1.93 -7.25 4.31
N THR A 27 2.66 -6.18 4.60
CA THR A 27 2.22 -4.80 4.34
C THR A 27 3.28 -4.02 3.56
N VAL A 28 2.84 -2.90 3.00
CA VAL A 28 3.71 -1.86 2.45
C VAL A 28 4.09 -0.87 3.55
N TRP A 29 5.28 -0.28 3.42
CA TRP A 29 5.80 0.73 4.34
C TRP A 29 6.29 1.95 3.57
N LEU A 30 5.85 3.15 3.97
CA LEU A 30 6.26 4.41 3.38
C LEU A 30 6.79 5.39 4.42
N SER A 31 7.90 6.05 4.12
CA SER A 31 8.30 7.26 4.83
C SER A 31 7.35 8.42 4.52
N GLU A 32 7.35 9.46 5.36
CA GLU A 32 6.57 10.68 5.10
C GLU A 32 6.94 11.33 3.76
N LYS A 33 8.20 11.25 3.35
CA LYS A 33 8.66 11.76 2.05
C LYS A 33 8.01 11.01 0.90
N GLN A 34 7.98 9.67 0.97
CA GLN A 34 7.33 8.87 -0.07
C GLN A 34 5.81 9.07 -0.08
N MET A 35 5.17 9.27 1.08
CA MET A 35 3.75 9.64 1.13
C MET A 35 3.48 11.02 0.53
N ALA A 36 4.39 11.98 0.75
CA ALA A 36 4.31 13.31 0.14
C ALA A 36 4.40 13.23 -1.38
N GLU A 37 5.31 12.39 -1.91
CA GLU A 37 5.40 12.08 -3.33
C GLU A 37 4.13 11.35 -3.83
N LEU A 38 3.63 10.35 -3.10
CA LEU A 38 2.43 9.58 -3.47
C LEU A 38 1.21 10.46 -3.67
N PHE A 39 0.99 11.36 -2.72
CA PHE A 39 -0.20 12.21 -2.68
C PHE A 39 0.04 13.61 -3.23
N ASP A 40 1.19 13.87 -3.85
CA ASP A 40 1.53 15.18 -4.43
C ASP A 40 1.25 16.32 -3.45
N THR A 41 1.93 16.25 -2.30
CA THR A 41 1.79 17.20 -1.20
C THR A 41 3.13 17.40 -0.50
N THR A 42 3.17 18.22 0.54
CA THR A 42 4.41 18.49 1.28
C THR A 42 4.59 17.47 2.41
N LYS A 43 5.85 17.16 2.75
CA LYS A 43 6.17 16.33 3.92
C LYS A 43 5.53 16.90 5.18
N GLN A 44 5.57 18.22 5.37
CA GLN A 44 4.98 18.92 6.51
C GLN A 44 3.47 18.67 6.62
N ASN A 45 2.74 18.64 5.50
CA ASN A 45 1.32 18.31 5.49
C ASN A 45 1.08 16.85 5.87
N ILE A 46 1.94 15.93 5.45
CA ILE A 46 1.89 14.52 5.90
C ILE A 46 2.11 14.42 7.42
N SER A 47 3.17 15.05 7.95
CA SER A 47 3.47 15.02 9.38
C SER A 47 2.32 15.60 10.21
N LEU A 48 1.70 16.70 9.75
CA LEU A 48 0.52 17.29 10.39
C LEU A 48 -0.66 16.32 10.45
N ASN A 49 -0.98 15.66 9.34
CA ASN A 49 -2.09 14.72 9.31
C ASN A 49 -1.82 13.46 10.14
N LEU A 50 -0.60 12.94 10.14
CA LEU A 50 -0.20 11.82 11.01
C LEU A 50 -0.36 12.17 12.49
N LYS A 51 0.11 13.36 12.90
CA LYS A 51 -0.09 13.84 14.27
C LYS A 51 -1.58 13.89 14.61
N ASN A 52 -2.40 14.47 13.75
CA ASN A 52 -3.85 14.56 13.98
C ASN A 52 -4.52 13.17 14.06
N ILE A 53 -4.07 12.18 13.29
CA ILE A 53 -4.57 10.80 13.35
C ILE A 53 -4.27 10.18 14.73
N PHE A 54 -3.06 10.38 15.25
CA PHE A 54 -2.66 9.84 16.55
C PHE A 54 -3.33 10.58 17.70
N ASP A 55 -3.42 11.91 17.64
CA ASP A 55 -4.12 12.74 18.64
C ASP A 55 -5.61 12.37 18.73
N ALA A 56 -6.23 12.02 17.60
CA ALA A 56 -7.61 11.55 17.54
C ALA A 56 -7.80 10.07 17.94
N ASN A 57 -6.72 9.34 18.26
CA ASN A 57 -6.71 7.90 18.54
C ASN A 57 -7.32 7.04 17.42
N GLU A 58 -7.28 7.49 16.17
CA GLU A 58 -7.74 6.70 15.02
C GLU A 58 -6.81 5.51 14.75
N LEU A 59 -5.51 5.72 14.94
CA LEU A 59 -4.49 4.69 14.88
C LEU A 59 -3.61 4.75 16.13
N LYS A 60 -3.11 3.59 16.55
CA LYS A 60 -2.09 3.51 17.60
C LYS A 60 -0.72 3.59 16.93
N GLU A 61 0.06 4.62 17.25
CA GLU A 61 1.36 4.88 16.62
C GLU A 61 2.27 3.63 16.63
N LYS A 62 2.38 2.95 17.77
CA LYS A 62 3.20 1.73 17.93
C LYS A 62 2.82 0.56 17.02
N SER A 63 1.60 0.52 16.48
CA SER A 63 1.17 -0.55 15.57
C SER A 63 1.37 -0.22 14.09
N VAL A 64 1.58 1.06 13.75
CA VAL A 64 1.64 1.51 12.35
C VAL A 64 2.97 2.15 11.97
N VAL A 65 3.89 2.34 12.93
CA VAL A 65 5.22 2.93 12.72
C VAL A 65 6.32 1.90 12.92
N LYS A 66 7.32 1.92 12.03
CA LYS A 66 8.54 1.13 12.13
C LYS A 66 9.74 1.94 11.66
N GLU A 67 10.86 1.78 12.34
CA GLU A 67 12.12 2.41 11.96
C GLU A 67 12.91 1.52 10.99
N TYR A 68 13.37 2.12 9.91
CA TYR A 68 14.25 1.50 8.93
C TYR A 68 15.59 2.23 8.90
N LEU A 69 16.68 1.47 8.83
CA LEU A 69 18.01 2.02 8.60
C LEU A 69 18.15 2.40 7.13
N THR A 70 18.32 3.70 6.87
CA THR A 70 18.51 4.24 5.53
C THR A 70 19.95 4.74 5.41
N THR A 71 20.68 4.26 4.39
CA THR A 71 22.01 4.79 4.06
C THR A 71 21.85 5.98 3.13
N SER A 72 22.31 7.14 3.56
CA SER A 72 22.35 8.36 2.75
C SER A 72 23.53 8.34 1.77
N SER A 73 23.51 9.22 0.78
CA SER A 73 24.56 9.38 -0.24
C SER A 73 25.95 9.73 0.34
N ASP A 74 26.00 10.22 1.57
CA ASP A 74 27.21 10.50 2.35
C ASP A 74 27.73 9.27 3.13
N GLY A 75 27.12 8.09 2.93
CA GLY A 75 27.49 6.84 3.61
C GLY A 75 27.02 6.72 5.06
N LYS A 76 26.36 7.76 5.60
CA LYS A 76 25.82 7.73 6.96
C LYS A 76 24.50 6.98 7.00
N LYS A 77 24.31 6.20 8.06
CA LYS A 77 23.05 5.50 8.35
C LYS A 77 22.19 6.39 9.23
N TYR A 78 20.95 6.61 8.82
CA TYR A 78 19.94 7.33 9.59
C TYR A 78 18.75 6.40 9.80
N GLU A 79 18.15 6.47 10.99
CA GLU A 79 16.87 5.84 11.25
C GLU A 79 15.76 6.71 10.63
N THR A 80 14.95 6.09 9.79
CA THR A 80 13.80 6.73 9.14
C THR A 80 12.54 6.01 9.58
N GLN A 81 11.59 6.78 10.12
CA GLN A 81 10.27 6.27 10.43
C GLN A 81 9.49 6.04 9.14
N CYS A 82 8.94 4.82 9.03
CA CYS A 82 8.05 4.41 7.97
C CYS A 82 6.71 3.97 8.56
N TYR A 83 5.67 4.16 7.76
CA TYR A 83 4.28 4.00 8.14
C TYR A 83 3.64 2.90 7.29
N ASN A 84 2.86 2.02 7.92
CA ASN A 84 2.23 0.87 7.25
C ASN A 84 1.05 1.28 6.35
N LEU A 85 0.38 0.29 5.73
CA LEU A 85 -0.75 0.52 4.85
C LEU A 85 -1.93 1.27 5.51
N ASP A 86 -2.22 1.02 6.79
CA ASP A 86 -3.34 1.65 7.50
C ASP A 86 -3.13 3.16 7.63
N ALA A 87 -1.91 3.57 7.97
CA ALA A 87 -1.52 4.97 8.03
C ALA A 87 -1.54 5.61 6.62
N ILE A 88 -1.05 4.91 5.60
CA ILE A 88 -1.07 5.39 4.20
C ILE A 88 -2.50 5.62 3.72
N ILE A 89 -3.43 4.69 4.00
CA ILE A 89 -4.84 4.82 3.68
C ILE A 89 -5.42 6.04 4.41
N SER A 90 -5.21 6.14 5.71
CA SER A 90 -5.73 7.25 6.53
C SER A 90 -5.28 8.62 6.00
N ILE A 91 -4.00 8.73 5.61
CA ILE A 91 -3.45 9.92 4.97
C ILE A 91 -4.10 10.19 3.61
N GLY A 92 -4.25 9.17 2.76
CA GLY A 92 -4.88 9.31 1.44
C GLY A 92 -6.31 9.84 1.50
N TYR A 93 -7.03 9.58 2.60
CA TYR A 93 -8.36 10.14 2.84
C TYR A 93 -8.36 11.57 3.39
N ARG A 94 -7.30 11.99 4.07
CA ARG A 94 -7.18 13.32 4.70
C ARG A 94 -6.53 14.37 3.81
N VAL A 95 -5.60 13.96 2.94
CA VAL A 95 -4.88 14.89 2.07
C VAL A 95 -5.83 15.45 1.02
N ASN A 96 -5.90 16.78 0.99
CA ASN A 96 -6.61 17.53 -0.03
C ASN A 96 -5.70 17.81 -1.23
N SER A 97 -5.53 16.81 -2.09
CA SER A 97 -4.81 16.94 -3.36
C SER A 97 -5.53 16.21 -4.48
N VAL A 98 -5.14 16.51 -5.73
CA VAL A 98 -5.64 15.78 -6.90
C VAL A 98 -5.29 14.29 -6.76
N ARG A 99 -4.05 13.95 -6.39
CA ARG A 99 -3.65 12.55 -6.18
C ARG A 99 -4.41 11.87 -5.03
N GLY A 100 -4.66 12.58 -3.93
CA GLY A 100 -5.50 12.07 -2.84
C GLY A 100 -6.92 11.79 -3.31
N THR A 101 -7.48 12.66 -4.16
CA THR A 101 -8.81 12.46 -4.75
C THR A 101 -8.85 11.23 -5.64
N GLN A 102 -7.87 11.06 -6.53
CA GLN A 102 -7.84 9.89 -7.39
C GLN A 102 -7.58 8.59 -6.61
N PHE A 103 -6.73 8.63 -5.57
CA PHE A 103 -6.54 7.51 -4.65
C PHE A 103 -7.86 7.07 -4.01
N ARG A 104 -8.67 8.02 -3.52
CA ARG A 104 -10.00 7.72 -2.95
C ARG A 104 -10.96 7.13 -3.98
N ILE A 105 -10.96 7.63 -5.21
CA ILE A 105 -11.76 7.07 -6.31
C ILE A 105 -11.35 5.62 -6.57
N TRP A 106 -10.05 5.35 -6.69
CA TRP A 106 -9.52 4.01 -6.89
C TRP A 106 -9.86 3.06 -5.74
N ALA A 107 -9.62 3.47 -4.49
CA ALA A 107 -9.91 2.67 -3.30
C ALA A 107 -11.42 2.33 -3.22
N THR A 108 -12.27 3.32 -3.51
CA THR A 108 -13.73 3.13 -3.55
C THR A 108 -14.15 2.17 -4.66
N GLN A 109 -13.53 2.24 -5.84
CA GLN A 109 -13.80 1.28 -6.93
C GLN A 109 -13.43 -0.15 -6.53
N LYS A 110 -12.28 -0.34 -5.87
CA LYS A 110 -11.86 -1.65 -5.38
C LYS A 110 -12.76 -2.19 -4.28
N LEU A 111 -13.16 -1.35 -3.33
CA LEU A 111 -14.13 -1.75 -2.31
C LEU A 111 -15.49 -2.12 -2.94
N ARG A 112 -15.97 -1.33 -3.91
CA ARG A 112 -17.20 -1.64 -4.65
C ARG A 112 -17.11 -2.95 -5.40
N GLU A 113 -16.01 -3.18 -6.11
CA GLU A 113 -15.75 -4.44 -6.80
C GLU A 113 -15.79 -5.62 -5.84
N TYR A 114 -15.14 -5.52 -4.68
CA TYR A 114 -15.19 -6.53 -3.63
C TYR A 114 -16.62 -6.77 -3.13
N MET A 115 -17.37 -5.70 -2.83
CA MET A 115 -18.74 -5.80 -2.33
C MET A 115 -19.70 -6.46 -3.35
N VAL A 116 -19.50 -6.22 -4.64
CA VAL A 116 -20.38 -6.76 -5.70
C VAL A 116 -19.97 -8.18 -6.11
N LYS A 117 -18.68 -8.44 -6.28
CA LYS A 117 -18.17 -9.72 -6.81
C LYS A 117 -17.72 -10.71 -5.74
N GLY A 118 -17.49 -10.24 -4.51
CA GLY A 118 -16.90 -11.03 -3.42
C GLY A 118 -15.37 -11.15 -3.47
N PHE A 119 -14.69 -10.54 -4.46
CA PHE A 119 -13.24 -10.57 -4.60
C PHE A 119 -12.70 -9.37 -5.40
N VAL A 120 -11.40 -9.10 -5.27
CA VAL A 120 -10.63 -8.14 -6.09
C VAL A 120 -9.34 -8.81 -6.53
N LEU A 121 -9.01 -8.70 -7.82
CA LEU A 121 -7.73 -9.15 -8.37
C LEU A 121 -6.99 -7.96 -9.01
N ASP A 122 -5.66 -8.08 -9.05
CA ASP A 122 -4.78 -7.19 -9.79
C ASP A 122 -4.25 -7.96 -11.01
N ASP A 123 -5.05 -7.99 -12.08
CA ASP A 123 -4.78 -8.80 -13.27
C ASP A 123 -3.44 -8.45 -13.93
N GLU A 124 -3.09 -7.17 -13.97
CA GLU A 124 -1.82 -6.72 -14.56
C GLU A 124 -0.62 -7.20 -13.74
N ARG A 125 -0.72 -7.17 -12.41
CA ARG A 125 0.32 -7.76 -11.57
C ARG A 125 0.39 -9.28 -11.72
N LEU A 126 -0.76 -9.96 -11.80
CA LEU A 126 -0.84 -11.41 -11.96
C LEU A 126 -0.25 -11.90 -13.29
N LYS A 127 -0.53 -11.21 -14.40
CA LYS A 127 0.04 -11.52 -15.72
C LYS A 127 1.57 -11.40 -15.76
N ASN A 128 2.12 -10.42 -15.05
CA ASN A 128 3.55 -10.11 -15.11
C ASN A 128 4.44 -11.04 -14.29
N GLY A 129 3.88 -12.03 -13.57
CA GLY A 129 4.46 -13.32 -13.13
C GLY A 129 5.70 -13.32 -12.21
N SER A 130 6.52 -12.27 -12.24
CA SER A 130 7.89 -12.20 -11.72
C SER A 130 8.00 -12.15 -10.20
N ARG A 131 6.87 -12.12 -9.48
CA ARG A 131 6.86 -11.90 -8.03
C ARG A 131 6.12 -12.91 -7.19
N PHE A 132 5.30 -13.72 -7.84
CA PHE A 132 4.54 -14.76 -7.17
C PHE A 132 5.39 -16.02 -7.17
N GLY A 133 5.44 -16.72 -6.03
CA GLY A 133 6.13 -18.02 -5.96
C GLY A 133 5.51 -19.01 -6.95
N LYS A 134 6.26 -20.05 -7.32
CA LYS A 134 5.78 -21.08 -8.27
C LYS A 134 4.40 -21.63 -7.89
N ASP A 135 4.13 -21.75 -6.60
CA ASP A 135 2.91 -22.36 -6.06
C ASP A 135 1.77 -21.35 -5.83
N TYR A 136 1.95 -20.07 -6.12
CA TYR A 136 0.95 -19.03 -5.81
C TYR A 136 -0.38 -19.28 -6.51
N PHE A 137 -0.35 -19.59 -7.81
CA PHE A 137 -1.58 -19.86 -8.57
C PHE A 137 -2.21 -21.19 -8.15
N ASP A 138 -1.41 -22.18 -7.75
CA ASP A 138 -1.92 -23.45 -7.22
C ASP A 138 -2.66 -23.24 -5.90
N HIS A 139 -2.09 -22.46 -4.98
CA HIS A 139 -2.78 -22.11 -3.73
C HIS A 139 -4.06 -21.30 -3.96
N LEU A 140 -4.02 -20.32 -4.88
CA LEU A 140 -5.19 -19.54 -5.25
C LEU A 140 -6.29 -20.44 -5.83
N PHE A 141 -5.94 -21.33 -6.74
CA PHE A 141 -6.87 -22.28 -7.35
C PHE A 141 -7.44 -23.27 -6.33
N GLN A 142 -6.61 -23.80 -5.43
CA GLN A 142 -7.08 -24.68 -4.36
C GLN A 142 -8.08 -23.98 -3.44
N ARG A 143 -7.81 -22.73 -3.04
CA ARG A 143 -8.75 -21.94 -2.22
C ARG A 143 -10.11 -21.80 -2.90
N ILE A 144 -10.12 -21.51 -4.20
CA ILE A 144 -11.36 -21.40 -4.98
C ILE A 144 -12.08 -22.76 -5.04
N ARG A 145 -11.34 -23.86 -5.24
CA ARG A 145 -11.89 -25.22 -5.33
C ARG A 145 -12.52 -25.73 -4.04
N LEU A 146 -12.04 -25.25 -2.88
CA LEU A 146 -12.62 -25.58 -1.57
C LEU A 146 -13.94 -24.86 -1.29
N LEU A 147 -14.36 -23.90 -2.14
CA LEU A 147 -15.65 -23.22 -1.95
C LEU A 147 -16.80 -24.21 -2.24
N PRO A 148 -17.79 -24.34 -1.33
CA PRO A 148 -18.83 -25.38 -1.42
C PRO A 148 -19.57 -25.44 -2.76
N ASN A 149 -19.82 -24.28 -3.38
CA ASN A 149 -20.61 -24.16 -4.60
C ASN A 149 -19.76 -24.10 -5.89
N PHE A 150 -18.44 -24.25 -5.81
CA PHE A 150 -17.56 -24.13 -6.98
C PHE A 150 -17.81 -25.21 -8.04
N LEU A 151 -18.34 -26.37 -7.63
CA LEU A 151 -18.67 -27.49 -8.53
C LEU A 151 -20.18 -27.64 -8.78
N GLY A 152 -21.02 -26.68 -8.39
CA GLY A 152 -22.45 -26.69 -8.69
C GLY A 152 -23.19 -27.96 -8.22
N LYS A 153 -22.89 -28.45 -7.00
CA LYS A 153 -23.73 -29.42 -6.31
C LYS A 153 -24.68 -28.73 -5.35
#